data_AF-A0A2N3FPB5-F1
#
_entry.id   AF-A0A2N3FPB5-F1
#
_cell.length_a   1.000
_cell.length_b   1.000
_cell.length_c   1.000
_cell.angle_alpha   90.00
_cell.angle_beta   90.00
_cell.angle_gamma   90.00
#
_symmetry.space_group_name_H-M   'P 1'
#
loop_
_entity.id
_entity.type
_entity.pdbx_description
1 polymer ?
#
loop_
_entity_poly.entity_id
_entity_poly.type
_entity_poly.pdbx_seq_one_letter_code
_entity_poly.pdbx_strand_id
1 'polypeptide(L)'
;MIMPNIPALIAWGIVTMFFIPAGFTPNAAVSTIVGPMIHYLLPILIAYTGGHMVYGVRGGVVASMGVMGAIAGSDYLIAQENARLLEAWLAAGNAEADFSALGQVHMFIGAMIMAPISAYSMKWLDRLWEDKIKAGLEMLVSMFSAGIWGFVLLLIGFYPIAWLVNGIMS
;
A
#
# COMPACT_ATOMS: atom_id res chain seq x y z
N MET A 1 -1.49 -1.00 -14.97
CA MET A 1 -0.42 -0.80 -15.97
C MET A 1 0.83 -0.32 -15.24
N ILE A 2 1.99 -0.92 -15.50
CA ILE A 2 3.27 -0.56 -14.85
C ILE A 2 3.93 0.66 -15.54
N MET A 3 3.61 0.90 -16.82
CA MET A 3 4.26 1.94 -17.65
C MET A 3 4.24 3.36 -17.06
N PRO A 4 3.13 3.89 -16.51
CA PRO A 4 3.12 5.24 -15.92
C PRO A 4 4.03 5.39 -14.70
N ASN A 5 4.40 4.27 -14.05
CA ASN A 5 5.17 4.27 -12.81
C ASN A 5 6.65 3.94 -13.03
N ILE A 6 7.08 3.70 -14.29
CA ILE A 6 8.47 3.44 -14.65
C ILE A 6 9.42 4.55 -14.15
N PRO A 7 9.10 5.86 -14.25
CA PRO A 7 9.99 6.90 -13.74
C PRO A 7 10.30 6.77 -12.24
N ALA A 8 9.32 6.36 -11.42
CA ALA A 8 9.51 6.15 -9.99
C ALA A 8 10.42 4.95 -9.70
N LEU A 9 10.27 3.85 -10.47
CA LEU A 9 11.14 2.67 -10.39
C LEU A 9 12.57 3.00 -10.81
N ILE A 10 12.75 3.80 -11.87
CA ILE A 10 14.06 4.27 -12.32
C ILE A 10 14.71 5.15 -11.25
N ALA A 11 13.98 6.12 -10.69
CA ALA A 11 14.49 7.00 -9.64
C ALA A 11 14.93 6.19 -8.41
N TRP A 12 14.09 5.24 -7.97
CA TRP A 12 14.44 4.32 -6.90
C TRP A 12 15.71 3.52 -7.24
N GLY A 13 15.79 2.95 -8.45
CA GLY A 13 16.95 2.21 -8.93
C GLY A 13 18.25 3.04 -8.91
N ILE A 14 18.20 4.30 -9.33
CA ILE A 14 19.35 5.21 -9.27
C ILE A 14 19.76 5.46 -7.82
N VAL A 15 18.81 5.73 -6.92
CA VAL A 15 19.13 5.93 -5.49
C VAL A 15 19.78 4.67 -4.92
N THR A 16 19.26 3.48 -5.25
CA THR A 16 19.86 2.22 -4.80
C THR A 16 21.27 2.03 -5.35
N MET A 17 21.49 2.32 -6.63
CA MET A 17 22.77 2.15 -7.29
C MET A 17 23.87 3.03 -6.69
N PHE A 18 23.54 4.25 -6.29
CA PHE A 18 24.54 5.21 -5.81
C PHE A 18 24.72 5.18 -4.30
N PHE A 19 23.64 5.19 -3.51
CA PHE A 19 23.73 5.64 -2.12
C PHE A 19 23.65 4.54 -1.07
N ILE A 20 23.29 3.30 -1.43
CA ILE A 20 23.32 2.16 -0.49
C ILE A 20 24.78 1.83 -0.11
N PRO A 21 25.02 1.04 0.96
CA PRO A 21 26.38 0.70 1.38
C PRO A 21 27.25 0.05 0.29
N ALA A 22 26.64 -0.71 -0.62
CA ALA A 22 27.29 -1.35 -1.76
C ALA A 22 27.30 -0.49 -3.05
N GLY A 23 26.81 0.75 -2.99
CA GLY A 23 26.67 1.63 -4.15
C GLY A 23 27.95 2.38 -4.53
N PHE A 24 27.89 3.12 -5.64
CA PHE A 24 29.05 3.87 -6.15
C PHE A 24 29.50 5.01 -5.23
N THR A 25 28.56 5.70 -4.58
CA THR A 25 28.84 6.83 -3.67
C THR A 25 27.99 6.69 -2.40
N PRO A 26 28.32 5.74 -1.49
CA PRO A 26 27.49 5.42 -0.35
C PRO A 26 27.21 6.64 0.53
N ASN A 27 25.94 6.82 0.91
CA ASN A 27 25.51 7.88 1.81
C ASN A 27 24.41 7.36 2.74
N ALA A 28 24.75 7.23 4.02
CA ALA A 28 23.85 6.68 5.04
C ALA A 28 22.56 7.49 5.23
N ALA A 29 22.60 8.81 5.01
CA ALA A 29 21.42 9.65 5.13
C ALA A 29 20.48 9.46 3.93
N VAL A 30 21.02 9.45 2.71
CA VAL A 30 20.23 9.34 1.47
C VAL A 30 19.69 7.92 1.27
N SER A 31 20.45 6.89 1.68
CA SER A 31 20.01 5.49 1.55
C SER A 31 18.72 5.18 2.31
N THR A 32 18.40 5.95 3.35
CA THR A 32 17.16 5.79 4.13
C THR A 32 15.89 5.94 3.29
N ILE A 33 15.97 6.62 2.13
CA ILE A 33 14.83 6.84 1.22
C ILE A 33 14.42 5.56 0.48
N VAL A 34 15.35 4.62 0.29
CA VAL A 34 15.13 3.39 -0.49
C VAL A 34 13.99 2.54 0.09
N GLY A 35 13.96 2.37 1.41
CA GLY A 35 12.95 1.59 2.13
C GLY A 35 11.53 2.16 1.95
N PRO A 36 11.28 3.43 2.33
CA PRO A 36 9.98 4.07 2.15
C PRO A 36 9.51 4.11 0.68
N MET A 37 10.43 4.21 -0.28
CA MET A 37 10.06 4.17 -1.69
C MET A 37 9.48 2.81 -2.10
N ILE A 38 10.16 1.71 -1.79
CA ILE A 38 9.69 0.38 -2.17
C ILE A 38 8.48 -0.09 -1.34
N HIS A 39 8.44 0.30 -0.07
CA HIS A 39 7.40 -0.15 0.86
C HIS A 39 6.09 0.65 0.73
N TYR A 40 6.18 1.97 0.58
CA TYR A 40 4.99 2.85 0.50
C TYR A 40 4.77 3.41 -0.88
N LEU A 41 5.74 4.16 -1.41
CA LEU A 41 5.54 5.00 -2.59
C LEU A 41 5.15 4.17 -3.82
N LEU A 42 5.92 3.13 -4.15
CA LEU A 42 5.71 2.35 -5.36
C LEU A 42 4.37 1.58 -5.35
N PRO A 43 3.99 0.85 -4.28
CA PRO A 43 2.66 0.25 -4.18
C PRO A 43 1.53 1.28 -4.27
N ILE A 44 1.66 2.43 -3.62
CA ILE A 44 0.65 3.50 -3.67
C ILE A 44 0.49 4.04 -5.10
N LEU A 45 1.59 4.28 -5.81
CA LEU A 45 1.54 4.73 -7.20
C LEU A 45 0.91 3.67 -8.12
N ILE A 46 1.13 2.38 -7.86
CA ILE A 46 0.49 1.31 -8.63
C ILE A 46 -1.02 1.29 -8.38
N ALA A 47 -1.44 1.41 -7.12
CA ALA A 47 -2.86 1.49 -6.77
C ALA A 47 -3.52 2.73 -7.40
N TYR A 48 -2.88 3.90 -7.27
CA TYR A 48 -3.36 5.16 -7.83
C TYR A 48 -3.53 5.09 -9.35
N THR A 49 -2.46 4.72 -10.06
CA THR A 49 -2.48 4.61 -11.53
C THR A 49 -3.50 3.56 -11.97
N GLY A 50 -3.57 2.44 -11.27
CA GLY A 50 -4.58 1.39 -11.46
C GLY A 50 -6.01 1.91 -11.37
N GLY A 51 -6.33 2.57 -10.25
CA GLY A 51 -7.66 3.12 -10.02
C GLY A 51 -7.98 4.30 -10.94
N HIS A 52 -6.98 5.09 -11.31
CA HIS A 52 -7.13 6.24 -12.18
C HIS A 52 -7.55 5.85 -13.60
N MET A 53 -7.03 4.77 -14.14
CA MET A 53 -7.43 4.28 -15.47
C MET A 53 -8.89 3.83 -15.52
N VAL A 54 -9.46 3.40 -14.39
CA VAL A 54 -10.83 2.88 -14.33
C VAL A 54 -11.85 3.96 -14.01
N TYR A 55 -11.55 4.87 -13.06
CA TYR A 55 -12.49 5.88 -12.59
C TYR A 55 -11.85 7.25 -12.30
N GLY A 56 -10.83 7.61 -13.08
CA GLY A 56 -10.17 8.91 -13.03
C GLY A 56 -9.58 9.22 -11.65
N VAL A 57 -9.45 10.52 -11.33
CA VAL A 57 -8.80 10.96 -10.09
C VAL A 57 -9.46 10.35 -8.85
N ARG A 58 -10.80 10.23 -8.84
CA ARG A 58 -11.54 9.66 -7.71
C ARG A 58 -11.17 8.19 -7.47
N GLY A 59 -11.18 7.37 -8.52
CA GLY A 59 -10.74 5.97 -8.44
C GLY A 59 -9.29 5.84 -7.97
N GLY A 60 -8.41 6.71 -8.45
CA GLY A 60 -7.00 6.73 -8.04
C GLY A 60 -6.81 7.05 -6.56
N VAL A 61 -7.42 8.12 -6.07
CA VAL A 61 -7.30 8.55 -4.65
C VAL A 61 -7.85 7.48 -3.70
N VAL A 62 -9.02 6.93 -4.02
CA VAL A 62 -9.66 5.90 -3.19
C VAL A 62 -8.85 4.59 -3.21
N ALA A 63 -8.26 4.22 -4.35
CA ALA A 63 -7.35 3.07 -4.44
C ALA A 63 -6.08 3.25 -3.60
N SER A 64 -5.51 4.47 -3.58
CA SER A 64 -4.38 4.80 -2.71
C SER A 64 -4.72 4.62 -1.22
N MET A 65 -5.91 5.04 -0.79
CA MET A 65 -6.37 4.83 0.58
C MET A 65 -6.50 3.34 0.92
N GLY A 66 -7.07 2.57 0.00
CA GLY A 66 -7.22 1.13 0.16
C GLY A 66 -5.88 0.39 0.29
N VAL A 67 -4.91 0.70 -0.58
CA VAL A 67 -3.58 0.04 -0.50
C VAL A 67 -2.79 0.50 0.72
N MET A 68 -2.95 1.75 1.17
CA MET A 68 -2.33 2.20 2.42
C MET A 68 -2.82 1.37 3.61
N GLY A 69 -4.12 1.07 3.64
CA GLY A 69 -4.68 0.11 4.60
C GLY A 69 -3.99 -1.24 4.52
N ALA A 70 -3.81 -1.77 3.32
CA ALA A 70 -3.16 -3.07 3.11
C ALA A 70 -1.69 -3.10 3.56
N ILE A 71 -0.93 -2.03 3.29
CA ILE A 71 0.46 -1.89 3.78
C ILE A 71 0.48 -1.92 5.31
N ALA A 72 -0.33 -1.08 5.95
CA ALA A 72 -0.40 -1.01 7.41
C ALA A 72 -0.86 -2.33 8.06
N GLY A 73 -1.82 -3.02 7.43
CA GLY A 73 -2.27 -4.34 7.87
C GLY A 73 -1.18 -5.39 7.76
N SER A 74 -0.41 -5.37 6.66
CA SER A 74 0.72 -6.28 6.46
C SER A 74 1.80 -6.07 7.52
N ASP A 75 2.17 -4.81 7.77
CA ASP A 75 3.15 -4.46 8.80
C ASP A 75 2.70 -4.91 10.19
N TYR A 76 1.40 -4.77 10.49
CA TYR A 76 0.82 -5.22 11.75
C TYR A 76 0.83 -6.75 11.91
N LEU A 77 0.57 -7.51 10.84
CA LEU A 77 0.62 -8.97 10.86
C LEU A 77 2.05 -9.49 11.03
N ILE A 78 3.01 -8.94 10.28
CA ILE A 78 4.42 -9.32 10.39
C ILE A 78 4.99 -8.97 11.78
N ALA A 79 4.60 -7.83 12.35
CA ALA A 79 5.02 -7.47 13.71
C ALA A 79 4.55 -8.48 14.77
N GLN A 80 3.31 -8.96 14.68
CA GLN A 80 2.79 -9.99 15.58
C GLN A 80 3.51 -11.32 15.41
N GLU A 81 3.75 -11.73 14.16
CA GLU A 81 4.44 -12.99 13.89
C GLU A 81 5.90 -12.95 14.37
N ASN A 82 6.59 -11.81 14.20
CA ASN A 82 7.92 -11.61 14.76
C ASN A 82 7.94 -11.70 16.29
N ALA A 83 6.94 -11.14 16.97
CA ALA A 83 6.84 -11.27 18.42
C ALA A 83 6.65 -12.73 18.85
N ARG A 84 5.75 -13.46 18.17
CA ARG A 84 5.50 -14.89 18.42
C ARG A 84 6.75 -15.75 18.17
N LEU A 85 7.48 -15.48 17.09
CA LEU A 85 8.71 -16.18 16.73
C LEU A 85 9.83 -15.89 17.74
N LEU A 86 9.94 -14.65 18.21
CA LEU A 86 10.91 -14.28 19.23
C LEU A 86 10.62 -15.01 20.56
N GLU A 87 9.36 -15.07 20.99
CA GLU A 87 8.99 -15.82 22.20
C GLU A 87 9.34 -17.31 22.07
N ALA A 88 9.04 -17.93 20.92
CA ALA A 88 9.40 -19.33 20.66
C ALA A 88 10.93 -19.53 20.61
N TRP A 89 11.67 -18.57 20.06
CA TRP A 89 13.12 -18.58 19.98
C TRP A 89 13.78 -18.52 21.36
N LEU A 90 13.29 -17.63 22.23
CA LEU A 90 13.75 -17.50 23.62
C LEU A 90 13.37 -18.74 24.44
N ALA A 91 12.17 -19.30 24.23
CA ALA A 91 11.73 -20.53 24.88
C ALA A 91 12.60 -21.75 24.51
N ALA A 92 13.22 -21.75 23.33
CA ALA A 92 14.19 -22.76 22.91
C ALA A 92 15.58 -22.58 23.54
N GLY A 93 15.77 -21.56 24.38
CA GLY A 93 17.03 -21.27 25.09
C GLY A 93 18.07 -20.51 24.26
N ASN A 94 17.68 -19.96 23.11
CA ASN A 94 18.56 -19.15 22.27
C ASN A 94 18.67 -17.71 22.79
N ALA A 95 19.75 -17.02 22.45
CA ALA A 95 19.93 -15.61 22.79
C ALA A 95 19.07 -14.71 21.89
N GLU A 96 18.51 -13.65 22.45
CA GLU A 96 17.76 -12.61 21.72
C GLU A 96 18.60 -11.98 20.61
N ALA A 97 19.90 -11.80 20.85
CA ALA A 97 20.84 -11.17 19.93
C ALA A 97 20.98 -11.90 18.57
N ASP A 98 20.65 -13.20 18.53
CA ASP A 98 20.75 -14.03 17.33
C ASP A 98 19.40 -14.14 16.58
N PHE A 99 18.34 -13.49 17.06
CA PHE A 99 17.03 -13.54 16.42
C PHE A 99 16.98 -12.68 15.15
N SER A 100 16.68 -13.32 14.01
CA SER A 100 16.43 -12.63 12.74
C SER A 100 14.93 -12.48 12.52
N ALA A 101 14.43 -11.25 12.62
CA ALA A 101 13.04 -10.93 12.33
C ALA A 101 12.70 -11.11 10.84
N LEU A 102 11.43 -11.43 10.56
CA LEU A 102 10.86 -11.43 9.22
C LEU A 102 10.90 -10.01 8.62
N GLY A 103 11.29 -9.94 7.35
CA GLY A 103 11.30 -8.70 6.58
C GLY A 103 9.88 -8.20 6.27
N GLN A 104 9.78 -6.92 5.93
CA GLN A 104 8.52 -6.34 5.47
C GLN A 104 8.12 -6.90 4.11
N VAL A 105 6.82 -7.11 3.95
CA VAL A 105 6.21 -7.51 2.68
C VAL A 105 5.79 -6.27 1.91
N HIS A 106 6.37 -6.06 0.72
CA HIS A 106 6.00 -4.94 -0.14
C HIS A 106 4.67 -5.25 -0.85
N MET A 107 3.64 -4.44 -0.58
CA MET A 107 2.25 -4.71 -1.04
C MET A 107 1.99 -4.40 -2.52
N PHE A 108 2.89 -4.81 -3.42
CA PHE A 108 2.71 -4.72 -4.87
C PHE A 108 1.47 -5.49 -5.34
N ILE A 109 1.29 -6.72 -4.88
CA ILE A 109 0.10 -7.55 -5.20
C ILE A 109 -1.15 -6.92 -4.59
N GLY A 110 -1.06 -6.48 -3.33
CA GLY A 110 -2.14 -5.74 -2.67
C GLY A 110 -2.57 -4.51 -3.46
N ALA A 111 -1.63 -3.75 -4.02
CA ALA A 111 -1.92 -2.60 -4.89
C ALA A 111 -2.65 -3.00 -6.16
N MET A 112 -2.23 -4.08 -6.82
CA MET A 112 -2.84 -4.56 -8.06
C MET A 112 -4.26 -5.09 -7.85
N ILE A 113 -4.57 -5.63 -6.66
CA ILE A 113 -5.91 -6.07 -6.26
C ILE A 113 -6.77 -4.86 -5.87
N MET A 114 -6.23 -3.95 -5.04
CA MET A 114 -6.99 -2.79 -4.55
C MET A 114 -7.32 -1.78 -5.64
N ALA A 115 -6.48 -1.62 -6.66
CA ALA A 115 -6.74 -0.74 -7.78
C ALA A 115 -8.11 -0.96 -8.46
N PRO A 116 -8.41 -2.14 -9.05
CA PRO A 116 -9.69 -2.38 -9.70
C PRO A 116 -10.84 -2.39 -8.70
N ILE A 117 -10.67 -3.02 -7.52
CA ILE A 117 -11.74 -3.09 -6.50
C ILE A 117 -12.19 -1.69 -6.08
N SER A 118 -11.23 -0.81 -5.77
CA SER A 118 -11.52 0.54 -5.30
C SER A 118 -12.18 1.38 -6.38
N ALA A 119 -11.69 1.31 -7.62
CA ALA A 119 -12.23 2.13 -8.69
C ALA A 119 -13.60 1.64 -9.20
N TYR A 120 -13.81 0.32 -9.34
CA TYR A 120 -15.11 -0.21 -9.74
C TYR A 120 -16.16 -0.02 -8.64
N SER A 121 -15.80 -0.21 -7.38
CA SER A 121 -16.72 0.05 -6.27
C SER A 121 -17.06 1.54 -6.15
N MET A 122 -16.09 2.44 -6.33
CA MET A 122 -16.36 3.87 -6.36
C MET A 122 -17.30 4.26 -7.51
N LYS A 123 -17.05 3.73 -8.72
CA LYS A 123 -17.93 3.94 -9.87
C LYS A 123 -19.35 3.44 -9.61
N TRP A 124 -19.49 2.28 -8.97
CA TRP A 124 -20.80 1.75 -8.59
C TRP A 124 -21.49 2.64 -7.56
N LEU A 125 -20.74 3.10 -6.56
CA LEU A 125 -21.25 3.92 -5.48
C LEU A 125 -21.80 5.25 -6.00
N ASP A 126 -21.07 5.93 -6.90
CA ASP A 126 -21.52 7.20 -7.48
C ASP A 126 -22.82 7.07 -8.29
N ARG A 127 -23.00 5.95 -9.00
CA ARG A 127 -24.25 5.67 -9.75
C ARG A 127 -25.48 5.57 -8.86
N LEU A 128 -25.34 5.32 -7.55
CA LEU A 128 -26.48 5.26 -6.63
C LEU A 128 -27.09 6.65 -6.36
N TRP A 129 -26.31 7.71 -6.53
CA TRP A 129 -26.71 9.10 -6.28
C TRP A 129 -26.77 9.96 -7.54
N GLU A 130 -26.41 9.42 -8.71
CA GLU A 130 -26.69 10.05 -10.01
C GLU A 130 -28.16 10.50 -10.04
N ASP A 131 -28.36 11.76 -10.44
CA ASP A 131 -29.66 12.45 -10.57
C ASP A 131 -30.49 12.62 -9.28
N LYS A 132 -29.98 12.23 -8.12
CA LYS A 132 -30.67 12.41 -6.82
C LYS A 132 -30.20 13.64 -6.05
N ILE A 133 -29.04 14.19 -6.40
CA ILE A 133 -28.41 15.29 -5.67
C ILE A 133 -28.85 16.62 -6.28
N LYS A 134 -29.25 17.57 -5.44
CA LYS A 134 -29.58 18.93 -5.90
C LYS A 134 -28.32 19.65 -6.38
N ALA A 135 -28.46 20.43 -7.43
CA ALA A 135 -27.40 21.32 -7.93
C ALA A 135 -26.79 22.15 -6.78
N GLY A 136 -25.46 22.20 -6.73
CA GLY A 136 -24.70 22.88 -5.66
C GLY A 136 -24.28 21.98 -4.48
N LEU A 137 -24.95 20.85 -4.24
CA LEU A 137 -24.55 19.86 -3.23
C LEU A 137 -23.67 18.73 -3.81
N GLU A 138 -23.62 18.58 -5.13
CA GLU A 138 -22.92 17.49 -5.83
C GLU A 138 -21.45 17.37 -5.46
N MET A 139 -20.73 18.50 -5.40
CA MET A 139 -19.31 18.49 -5.04
C MET A 139 -19.10 18.08 -3.57
N LEU A 140 -20.00 18.53 -2.68
CA LEU A 140 -19.93 18.16 -1.26
C LEU A 140 -20.20 16.66 -1.09
N VAL A 141 -21.28 16.15 -1.66
CA VAL A 141 -21.64 14.73 -1.58
C VAL A 141 -20.57 13.86 -2.24
N SER A 142 -20.01 14.26 -3.39
CA SER A 142 -18.98 13.47 -4.07
C SER A 142 -17.67 13.37 -3.29
N MET A 143 -17.23 14.46 -2.64
CA MET A 143 -16.03 14.46 -1.80
C MET A 143 -16.24 13.69 -0.49
N PHE A 144 -17.36 13.89 0.20
CA PHE A 144 -17.68 13.12 1.41
C PHE A 144 -17.86 11.63 1.12
N SER A 145 -18.56 11.30 0.02
CA SER A 145 -18.74 9.92 -0.42
C SER A 145 -17.40 9.23 -0.70
N ALA A 146 -16.53 9.88 -1.48
CA ALA A 146 -15.20 9.34 -1.76
C ALA A 146 -14.35 9.19 -0.48
N GLY A 147 -14.46 10.12 0.47
CA GLY A 147 -13.78 10.05 1.76
C GLY A 147 -14.27 8.89 2.62
N ILE A 148 -15.58 8.75 2.80
CA ILE A 148 -16.20 7.66 3.56
C ILE A 148 -15.89 6.32 2.92
N TRP A 149 -15.99 6.22 1.59
CA TRP A 149 -15.69 4.99 0.87
C TRP A 149 -14.20 4.65 0.90
N GLY A 150 -13.33 5.65 0.82
CA GLY A 150 -11.89 5.50 1.03
C GLY A 150 -11.57 4.97 2.42
N PHE A 151 -12.27 5.42 3.46
CA PHE A 151 -12.14 4.87 4.81
C PHE A 151 -12.56 3.39 4.88
N VAL A 152 -13.71 3.03 4.28
CA VAL A 152 -14.16 1.63 4.22
C VAL A 152 -13.13 0.76 3.51
N LEU A 153 -12.62 1.21 2.36
CA LEU A 153 -11.62 0.48 1.59
C LEU A 153 -10.26 0.41 2.28
N LEU A 154 -9.91 1.40 3.11
CA LEU A 154 -8.74 1.33 3.99
C LEU A 154 -8.87 0.19 4.99
N LEU A 155 -10.04 0.04 5.63
CA LEU A 155 -10.27 -1.08 6.56
C LEU A 155 -10.27 -2.44 5.83
N ILE A 156 -10.84 -2.49 4.62
CA ILE A 156 -10.77 -3.67 3.76
C ILE A 156 -9.32 -3.96 3.34
N GLY A 157 -8.52 -2.94 3.06
CA GLY A 157 -7.09 -3.09 2.85
C GLY A 157 -6.43 -3.75 4.07
N PHE A 158 -6.67 -3.18 5.24
CA PHE A 158 -6.01 -3.56 6.49
C PHE A 158 -6.31 -4.98 6.94
N TYR A 159 -7.56 -5.42 6.88
CA TYR A 159 -7.94 -6.75 7.39
C TYR A 159 -7.89 -7.82 6.29
N PRO A 160 -8.87 -7.90 5.36
CA PRO A 160 -8.94 -9.03 4.44
C PRO A 160 -7.80 -9.04 3.41
N ILE A 161 -7.38 -7.89 2.89
CA ILE A 161 -6.35 -7.87 1.83
C ILE A 161 -4.97 -8.15 2.40
N ALA A 162 -4.60 -7.53 3.52
CA ALA A 162 -3.33 -7.83 4.18
C ALA A 162 -3.25 -9.31 4.56
N TRP A 163 -4.30 -9.86 5.17
CA TRP A 163 -4.35 -11.28 5.53
C TRP A 163 -4.19 -12.19 4.31
N LEU A 164 -4.96 -11.93 3.24
CA LEU A 164 -4.90 -12.71 2.02
C LEU A 164 -3.51 -12.69 1.39
N VAL A 165 -2.92 -11.51 1.25
CA VAL A 165 -1.64 -11.32 0.56
C VAL A 165 -0.48 -11.92 1.37
N ASN A 166 -0.48 -11.74 2.69
CA ASN A 166 0.53 -12.36 3.56
C ASN A 166 0.38 -13.89 3.58
N GLY A 167 -0.84 -14.42 3.64
CA GLY A 167 -1.08 -15.86 3.62
C GLY A 167 -0.69 -16.56 2.30
N ILE A 168 -0.59 -15.83 1.19
CA ILE A 168 -0.07 -16.35 -0.08
C ILE A 168 1.47 -16.34 -0.11
N MET A 169 2.11 -15.45 0.65
CA MET A 169 3.57 -15.26 0.64
C MET A 169 4.30 -15.90 1.82
N SER A 170 3.58 -16.38 2.84
CA SER A 170 4.06 -17.20 3.96
C SER A 170 4.25 -18.66 3.56
#